data_AF-A0A2U2J7X8-F1
#
_entry.id   AF-A0A2U2J7X8-F1
#
_cell.length_a   1.000
_cell.length_b   1.000
_cell.length_c   1.000
_cell.angle_alpha   90.00
_cell.angle_beta   90.00
_cell.angle_gamma   90.00
#
_symmetry.space_group_name_H-M   'P 1'
#
loop_
_entity.id
_entity.type
_entity.pdbx_description
1 polymer ?
#
loop_
_entity_poly.entity_id
_entity_poly.type
_entity_poly.pdbx_seq_one_letter_code
_entity_poly.pdbx_strand_id
1 'polypeptide(L)'
;MRIFILPILFILLNSSAFGQQFLWSTIEKDSIAEKHIPLEYVNNEILKFYDHYEKHYDLSGYSKKRFIEEIDYGFDDWKWINDINDLTVFAVKSNTGSGSVVLVMFISEKNINLIIFSNQVLDRNFNYQSNYEFERKKFETWLKTLMN
;
A
#
# COMPACT_ATOMS: atom_id res chain seq x y z
N MET A 1 6.87 -16.90 -10.36
CA MET A 1 5.65 -16.71 -9.54
C MET A 1 4.79 -15.69 -10.26
N ARG A 2 3.60 -16.04 -10.76
CA ARG A 2 2.66 -15.07 -11.34
C ARG A 2 1.96 -14.39 -10.17
N ILE A 3 2.35 -13.17 -9.85
CA ILE A 3 1.66 -12.34 -8.86
C ILE A 3 0.29 -12.02 -9.46
N PHE A 4 -0.78 -12.34 -8.73
CA PHE A 4 -2.13 -11.98 -9.17
C PHE A 4 -2.27 -10.46 -8.99
N ILE A 5 -2.14 -9.71 -10.10
CA ILE A 5 -2.28 -8.25 -10.15
C ILE A 5 -3.75 -7.83 -9.99
N LEU A 6 -4.69 -8.73 -10.32
CA LEU A 6 -6.13 -8.47 -10.34
C LEU A 6 -6.70 -7.90 -9.02
N PRO A 7 -6.37 -8.42 -7.82
CA PRO A 7 -6.88 -7.89 -6.55
C PRO A 7 -6.31 -6.50 -6.23
N ILE A 8 -5.04 -6.25 -6.58
CA ILE A 8 -4.41 -4.92 -6.47
C ILE A 8 -5.14 -3.95 -7.40
N LEU A 9 -5.41 -4.39 -8.63
CA LEU A 9 -6.16 -3.65 -9.62
C LEU A 9 -7.59 -3.32 -9.16
N PHE A 10 -8.30 -4.24 -8.50
CA PHE A 10 -9.63 -3.98 -7.93
C PHE A 10 -9.58 -2.99 -6.76
N ILE A 11 -8.50 -2.94 -5.99
CA ILE A 11 -8.29 -1.92 -4.95
C ILE A 11 -7.92 -0.57 -5.58
N LEU A 12 -7.24 -0.57 -6.71
CA LEU A 12 -6.69 0.63 -7.34
C LEU A 12 -7.61 1.29 -8.38
N LEU A 13 -8.39 0.53 -9.16
CA LEU A 13 -9.24 1.03 -10.26
C LEU A 13 -10.68 1.42 -9.86
N ASN A 14 -11.11 1.13 -8.62
CA ASN A 14 -12.48 1.44 -8.18
C ASN A 14 -12.59 2.83 -7.52
N SER A 15 -11.93 3.84 -8.08
CA SER A 15 -12.07 5.25 -7.66
C SER A 15 -13.51 5.78 -7.77
N SER A 16 -14.42 5.00 -8.37
CA SER A 16 -15.86 5.29 -8.50
C SER A 16 -16.80 4.28 -7.81
N ALA A 17 -16.30 3.25 -7.11
CA ALA A 17 -17.16 2.29 -6.41
C ALA A 17 -17.24 2.61 -4.90
N PHE A 18 -18.47 2.72 -4.39
CA PHE A 18 -18.79 2.85 -2.97
C PHE A 18 -17.85 2.01 -2.08
N GLY A 19 -17.03 2.66 -1.23
CA GLY A 19 -16.29 1.98 -0.16
C GLY A 19 -14.76 2.11 -0.15
N GLN A 20 -14.16 2.89 -1.06
CA GLN A 20 -12.74 3.28 -0.98
C GLN A 20 -12.56 4.58 -0.17
N GLN A 21 -11.50 4.64 0.64
CA GLN A 21 -11.20 5.75 1.52
C GLN A 21 -9.69 6.02 1.52
N PHE A 22 -9.28 7.21 1.07
CA PHE A 22 -7.89 7.65 1.20
C PHE A 22 -7.64 8.10 2.64
N LEU A 23 -6.96 7.26 3.41
CA LEU A 23 -6.77 7.47 4.84
C LEU A 23 -5.78 8.60 5.11
N TRP A 24 -4.61 8.53 4.46
CA TRP A 24 -3.57 9.52 4.64
C TRP A 24 -2.54 9.49 3.52
N SER A 25 -1.79 10.59 3.39
CA SER A 25 -0.74 10.79 2.39
C SER A 25 0.39 11.66 2.97
N THR A 26 1.61 11.49 2.45
CA THR A 26 2.75 12.38 2.75
C THR A 26 2.76 13.63 1.89
N ILE A 27 1.89 13.73 0.88
CA ILE A 27 1.75 14.93 0.06
C ILE A 27 1.12 16.03 0.92
N GLU A 28 1.73 17.22 0.94
CA GLU A 28 1.12 18.39 1.57
C GLU A 28 -0.11 18.84 0.78
N LYS A 29 -1.24 19.06 1.47
CA LYS A 29 -2.50 19.53 0.89
C LYS A 29 -3.07 18.61 -0.21
N ASP A 30 -2.89 17.31 -0.06
CA ASP A 30 -3.59 16.31 -0.86
C ASP A 30 -5.11 16.50 -0.73
N SER A 31 -5.80 16.72 -1.85
CA SER A 31 -7.24 17.00 -1.86
C SER A 31 -8.10 15.76 -1.64
N ILE A 32 -7.51 14.57 -1.70
CA ILE A 32 -8.21 13.28 -1.64
C ILE A 32 -7.97 12.61 -0.28
N ALA A 33 -6.76 12.75 0.28
CA ALA A 33 -6.43 12.17 1.57
C ALA A 33 -7.13 12.87 2.74
N GLU A 34 -7.66 12.09 3.68
CA GLU A 34 -8.28 12.62 4.91
C GLU A 34 -7.29 13.33 5.83
N LYS A 35 -6.01 12.94 5.75
CA LYS A 35 -4.96 13.45 6.64
C LYS A 35 -3.60 13.48 5.96
N HIS A 36 -2.84 14.54 6.24
CA HIS A 36 -1.42 14.60 5.94
C HIS A 36 -0.59 13.93 7.06
N ILE A 37 0.38 13.09 6.67
CA ILE A 37 1.33 12.44 7.56
C ILE A 37 2.77 12.76 7.10
N PRO A 38 3.57 13.46 7.92
CA PRO A 38 4.99 13.65 7.62
C PRO A 38 5.73 12.31 7.55
N LEU A 39 6.76 12.22 6.70
CA LEU A 39 7.52 10.99 6.45
C LEU A 39 8.05 10.32 7.73
N GLU A 40 8.50 11.09 8.71
CA GLU A 40 8.98 10.59 10.01
C GLU A 40 7.93 9.81 10.82
N TYR A 41 6.64 10.02 10.55
CA TYR A 41 5.53 9.34 11.24
C TYR A 41 4.94 8.18 10.43
N VAL A 42 5.34 7.99 9.18
CA VAL A 42 4.80 6.95 8.28
C VAL A 42 4.93 5.56 8.90
N ASN A 43 6.11 5.20 9.41
CA ASN A 43 6.31 3.89 10.02
C ASN A 43 5.38 3.66 11.22
N ASN A 44 5.13 4.69 12.03
CA ASN A 44 4.23 4.59 13.18
C ASN A 44 2.78 4.39 12.75
N GLU A 45 2.33 5.04 11.68
CA GLU A 45 0.98 4.84 11.14
C GLU A 45 0.82 3.43 10.54
N ILE A 46 1.83 2.93 9.82
CA ILE A 46 1.79 1.59 9.23
C ILE A 46 1.77 0.50 10.31
N LEU A 47 2.52 0.69 11.40
CA LEU A 47 2.51 -0.26 12.51
C LEU A 47 1.13 -0.38 13.16
N LYS A 48 0.28 0.67 13.13
CA LYS A 48 -1.11 0.55 13.59
C LYS A 48 -1.92 -0.41 12.71
N PHE A 49 -1.66 -0.46 11.41
CA PHE A 49 -2.27 -1.45 10.53
C PHE A 49 -1.74 -2.85 10.82
N TYR A 50 -0.43 -2.98 11.08
CA TYR A 50 0.14 -4.26 11.50
C TYR A 50 -0.47 -4.80 12.79
N ASP A 51 -0.71 -3.92 13.76
CA ASP A 51 -1.27 -4.28 15.06
C ASP A 51 -2.80 -4.54 14.99
N HIS A 52 -3.49 -4.04 13.94
CA HIS A 52 -4.94 -4.14 13.78
C HIS A 52 -5.41 -5.30 12.90
N TYR A 53 -4.68 -5.60 11.83
CA TYR A 53 -5.06 -6.62 10.85
C TYR A 53 -4.52 -8.00 11.25
N GLU A 54 -4.99 -9.04 10.58
CA GLU A 54 -4.47 -10.40 10.83
C GLU A 54 -3.31 -10.79 9.90
N LYS A 55 -3.22 -10.13 8.73
CA LYS A 55 -2.36 -10.56 7.63
C LYS A 55 -1.77 -9.34 6.93
N HIS A 56 -0.54 -9.49 6.46
CA HIS A 56 0.02 -8.59 5.45
C HIS A 56 0.59 -9.33 4.24
N TYR A 57 0.69 -8.62 3.13
CA TYR A 57 1.29 -9.06 1.88
C TYR A 57 2.42 -8.10 1.55
N ASP A 58 3.61 -8.65 1.33
CA ASP A 58 4.77 -7.94 0.80
C ASP A 58 4.69 -7.95 -0.72
N LEU A 59 4.50 -6.76 -1.30
CA LEU A 59 4.50 -6.51 -2.73
C LEU A 59 5.55 -5.42 -3.05
N SER A 60 6.67 -5.44 -2.33
CA SER A 60 7.82 -4.55 -2.54
C SER A 60 8.72 -4.99 -3.70
N GLY A 61 9.53 -4.06 -4.19
CA GLY A 61 10.59 -4.36 -5.18
C GLY A 61 10.22 -4.14 -6.65
N TYR A 62 9.15 -3.39 -6.94
CA TYR A 62 8.85 -3.01 -8.31
C TYR A 62 9.69 -1.81 -8.75
N SER A 63 10.22 -1.85 -9.98
CA SER A 63 10.61 -0.60 -10.64
C SER A 63 9.35 0.13 -11.08
N LYS A 64 9.36 1.46 -11.02
CA LYS A 64 8.21 2.30 -11.39
C LYS A 64 7.72 2.00 -12.81
N LYS A 65 8.66 1.91 -13.76
CA LYS A 65 8.37 1.53 -15.15
C LYS A 65 7.61 0.20 -15.24
N ARG A 66 8.14 -0.84 -14.60
CA ARG A 66 7.53 -2.17 -14.64
C ARG A 66 6.17 -2.20 -13.96
N PHE A 67 6.04 -1.51 -12.82
CA PHE A 67 4.77 -1.41 -12.11
C PHE A 67 3.69 -0.83 -13.01
N ILE A 68 3.98 0.31 -13.66
CA ILE A 68 3.05 0.97 -14.60
C ILE A 68 2.71 0.04 -15.75
N GLU A 69 3.69 -0.61 -16.38
CA GLU A 69 3.44 -1.60 -17.44
C GLU A 69 2.54 -2.77 -16.99
N GLU A 70 2.59 -3.16 -15.71
CA GLU A 70 1.79 -4.24 -15.15
C GLU A 70 0.35 -3.81 -14.78
N ILE A 71 0.12 -2.52 -14.48
CA ILE A 71 -1.20 -1.99 -14.11
C ILE A 71 -1.88 -1.15 -15.21
N ASP A 72 -1.15 -0.80 -16.26
CA ASP A 72 -1.66 -0.06 -17.41
C ASP A 72 -2.47 -0.98 -18.33
N TYR A 73 -3.75 -1.12 -18.01
CA TYR A 73 -4.74 -1.82 -18.82
C TYR A 73 -5.48 -0.86 -19.77
N GLY A 74 -4.84 0.23 -20.20
CA GLY A 74 -5.42 1.23 -21.10
C GLY A 74 -6.17 2.36 -20.40
N PHE A 75 -5.86 2.60 -19.12
CA PHE A 75 -6.40 3.71 -18.32
C PHE A 75 -5.26 4.69 -18.00
N ASP A 76 -5.42 5.94 -18.44
CA ASP A 76 -4.44 7.03 -18.23
C ASP A 76 -4.31 7.48 -16.76
N ASP A 77 -5.09 6.87 -15.86
CA ASP A 77 -5.26 7.27 -14.45
C ASP A 77 -4.01 7.08 -13.59
N TRP A 78 -2.96 6.44 -14.10
CA TRP A 78 -1.72 6.15 -13.36
C TRP A 78 -0.52 7.00 -13.77
N LYS A 79 -0.67 7.91 -14.75
CA LYS A 79 0.44 8.73 -15.26
C LYS A 79 1.08 9.62 -14.18
N TRP A 80 0.30 10.08 -13.20
CA TRP A 80 0.77 10.91 -12.09
C TRP A 80 1.87 10.23 -11.25
N ILE A 81 1.94 8.90 -11.23
CA ILE A 81 3.01 8.15 -10.55
C ILE A 81 4.38 8.49 -11.16
N ASN A 82 4.44 8.77 -12.47
CA ASN A 82 5.69 9.16 -13.14
C ASN A 82 6.21 10.52 -12.67
N ASP A 83 5.33 11.41 -12.23
CA ASP A 83 5.68 12.77 -11.83
C ASP A 83 6.26 12.83 -10.40
N ILE A 84 6.17 11.74 -9.64
CA ILE A 84 6.70 11.65 -8.28
C ILE A 84 8.21 11.37 -8.29
N ASN A 85 9.01 12.36 -7.89
CA ASN A 85 10.45 12.22 -7.76
C ASN A 85 10.89 12.01 -6.32
N ASP A 86 10.23 12.69 -5.37
CA ASP A 86 10.49 12.54 -3.95
C ASP A 86 9.67 11.39 -3.35
N LEU A 87 10.21 10.76 -2.30
CA LEU A 87 9.52 9.67 -1.61
C LEU A 87 8.14 10.12 -1.14
N THR A 88 7.12 9.49 -1.73
CA THR A 88 5.73 9.73 -1.42
C THR A 88 5.10 8.45 -0.92
N VAL A 89 4.37 8.53 0.19
CA VAL A 89 3.69 7.38 0.78
C VAL A 89 2.23 7.74 1.03
N PHE A 90 1.32 6.85 0.65
CA PHE A 90 -0.09 7.01 0.95
C PHE A 90 -0.75 5.69 1.32
N ALA A 91 -1.87 5.78 2.04
CA ALA A 91 -2.67 4.64 2.45
C ALA A 91 -4.11 4.78 1.98
N VAL A 92 -4.61 3.74 1.31
CA VAL A 92 -6.00 3.63 0.85
C VAL A 92 -6.63 2.41 1.50
N LYS A 93 -7.82 2.59 2.06
CA LYS A 93 -8.67 1.51 2.55
C LYS A 93 -9.73 1.19 1.52
N SER A 94 -10.05 -0.09 1.37
CA SER A 94 -11.22 -0.56 0.63
C SER A 94 -11.96 -1.63 1.44
N ASN A 95 -13.25 -1.80 1.17
CA ASN A 95 -14.06 -2.88 1.72
C ASN A 95 -14.32 -3.93 0.63
N THR A 96 -14.15 -5.20 0.97
CA THR A 96 -14.38 -6.34 0.08
C THR A 96 -15.73 -7.00 0.31
N GLY A 97 -16.61 -6.37 1.08
CA GLY A 97 -17.93 -6.88 1.49
C GLY A 97 -17.88 -7.90 2.63
N SER A 98 -16.83 -8.73 2.69
CA SER A 98 -16.60 -9.71 3.75
C SER A 98 -15.47 -9.30 4.73
N GLY A 99 -14.87 -8.13 4.52
CA GLY A 99 -13.79 -7.58 5.33
C GLY A 99 -13.29 -6.24 4.79
N SER A 100 -12.18 -5.77 5.35
CA SER A 100 -11.48 -4.57 4.87
C SER A 100 -10.03 -4.87 4.52
N VAL A 101 -9.52 -4.07 3.60
CA VAL A 101 -8.14 -4.12 3.11
C VAL A 101 -7.57 -2.71 3.20
N VAL A 102 -6.31 -2.58 3.64
CA VAL A 102 -5.55 -1.34 3.54
C VAL A 102 -4.33 -1.58 2.67
N LEU A 103 -4.21 -0.78 1.61
CA LEU A 103 -3.03 -0.70 0.77
C LEU A 103 -2.19 0.48 1.23
N VAL A 104 -0.91 0.24 1.49
CA VAL A 104 0.10 1.29 1.68
C VAL A 104 1.04 1.24 0.48
N MET A 105 1.19 2.35 -0.23
CA MET A 105 2.07 2.45 -1.39
C MET A 105 3.15 3.48 -1.13
N PHE A 106 4.40 3.09 -1.39
CA PHE A 106 5.58 3.93 -1.39
C PHE A 106 5.99 4.14 -2.84
N ILE A 107 6.13 5.38 -3.26
CA ILE A 107 6.57 5.76 -4.60
C ILE A 107 7.81 6.63 -4.42
N SER A 108 8.94 6.19 -4.97
CA SER A 108 10.14 7.02 -5.13
C SER A 108 10.38 7.31 -6.61
N GLU A 109 11.44 8.04 -6.94
CA GLU A 109 11.85 8.33 -8.33
C GLU A 109 11.84 7.06 -9.20
N LYS A 110 12.37 5.94 -8.67
CA LYS A 110 12.64 4.72 -9.46
C LYS A 110 11.84 3.50 -9.05
N ASN A 111 11.35 3.44 -7.80
CA ASN A 111 10.79 2.23 -7.23
C ASN A 111 9.38 2.45 -6.69
N ILE A 112 8.61 1.36 -6.67
CA ILE A 112 7.32 1.29 -6.00
C ILE A 112 7.34 0.09 -5.07
N ASN A 113 6.98 0.33 -3.82
CA ASN A 113 6.76 -0.72 -2.84
C ASN A 113 5.31 -0.69 -2.38
N LEU A 114 4.69 -1.86 -2.24
CA LEU A 114 3.33 -1.97 -1.73
C LEU A 114 3.29 -2.91 -0.53
N ILE A 115 2.45 -2.56 0.42
CA ILE A 115 2.06 -3.42 1.53
C ILE A 115 0.55 -3.48 1.54
N ILE A 116 0.00 -4.69 1.62
CA ILE A 116 -1.44 -4.87 1.83
C ILE A 116 -1.67 -5.44 3.22
N PHE A 117 -2.59 -4.86 3.96
CA PHE A 117 -3.08 -5.35 5.25
C PHE A 117 -4.52 -5.82 5.08
N SER A 118 -4.86 -7.00 5.60
CA SER A 118 -6.20 -7.56 5.44
C SER A 118 -6.54 -8.55 6.54
N ASN A 119 -7.82 -8.66 6.88
CA ASN A 119 -8.35 -9.76 7.70
C ASN A 119 -8.70 -10.98 6.83
N GLN A 120 -8.62 -10.84 5.51
CA GLN A 120 -9.00 -11.85 4.54
C GLN A 120 -7.79 -12.46 3.82
N VAL A 121 -8.00 -13.68 3.33
CA VAL A 121 -7.10 -14.32 2.38
C VAL A 121 -7.42 -13.79 0.98
N LEU A 122 -6.58 -12.88 0.49
CA LEU A 122 -6.66 -12.30 -0.85
C LEU A 122 -5.91 -13.17 -1.88
N ASP A 123 -4.85 -13.86 -1.43
CA ASP A 123 -4.08 -14.85 -2.17
C ASP A 123 -3.38 -15.78 -1.15
N ARG A 124 -2.66 -16.81 -1.61
CA ARG A 124 -1.88 -17.75 -0.79
C ARG A 124 -0.56 -17.18 -0.27
N ASN A 125 -0.09 -16.05 -0.80
CA ASN A 125 1.20 -15.45 -0.48
C ASN A 125 1.07 -14.37 0.61
N PHE A 126 0.64 -14.76 1.80
CA PHE A 126 0.44 -13.83 2.92
C PHE A 126 1.27 -14.22 4.14
N ASN A 127 1.60 -13.22 4.95
CA ASN A 127 2.23 -13.40 6.24
C ASN A 127 1.19 -13.15 7.33
N TYR A 128 1.03 -14.11 8.24
CA TYR A 128 0.25 -13.87 9.45
C TYR A 128 0.95 -12.83 10.33
N GLN A 129 0.16 -11.91 10.86
CA GLN A 129 0.61 -10.97 11.86
C GLN A 129 0.57 -11.65 13.21
N SER A 130 1.59 -11.36 14.00
CA SER A 130 1.75 -11.92 15.32
C SER A 130 2.03 -10.79 16.29
N ASN A 131 1.32 -10.81 17.41
CA ASN A 131 1.54 -9.85 18.49
C ASN A 131 2.80 -10.17 19.31
N TYR A 132 3.55 -11.22 18.96
CA TYR A 132 4.85 -11.47 19.56
C TYR A 132 5.81 -10.34 19.19
N GLU A 133 6.39 -9.71 20.21
CA GLU A 133 7.32 -8.57 20.09
C GLU A 133 8.42 -8.80 19.05
N PHE A 134 8.94 -10.04 18.98
CA PHE A 134 9.95 -10.44 18.03
C PHE A 134 9.51 -10.33 16.57
N GLU A 135 8.32 -10.81 16.22
CA GLU A 135 7.80 -10.77 14.85
C GLU A 135 7.44 -9.34 14.44
N ARG A 136 6.86 -8.57 15.37
CA ARG A 136 6.61 -7.14 15.17
C ARG A 136 7.91 -6.37 14.91
N LYS A 137 8.98 -6.66 15.66
CA LYS A 137 10.30 -6.01 15.48
C LYS A 137 10.97 -6.39 14.15
N LYS A 138 10.81 -7.63 13.69
CA LYS A 138 11.26 -8.03 12.34
C LYS A 138 10.53 -7.24 11.27
N PHE A 139 9.20 -7.14 11.38
CA PHE A 139 8.39 -6.35 10.46
C PHE A 139 8.83 -4.88 10.47
N GLU A 140 9.02 -4.27 11.64
CA GLU A 140 9.49 -2.89 11.75
C GLU A 140 10.87 -2.69 11.10
N THR A 141 11.77 -3.67 11.24
CA THR A 141 13.10 -3.64 10.62
C THR A 141 12.99 -3.70 9.09
N TRP A 142 12.15 -4.59 8.55
CA TRP A 142 11.89 -4.66 7.11
C TRP A 142 11.18 -3.41 6.59
N LEU A 143 10.19 -2.88 7.32
CA LEU A 143 9.46 -1.67 6.94
C LEU A 143 10.39 -0.47 6.74
N LYS A 144 11.42 -0.34 7.59
CA LYS A 144 12.44 0.72 7.45
C LYS A 144 13.21 0.62 6.13
N THR A 145 13.33 -0.56 5.53
CA THR A 145 14.02 -0.73 4.23
C THR A 145 13.17 -0.25 3.05
N LEU A 146 11.89 0.08 3.26
CA LEU A 146 11.00 0.58 2.21
C LEU A 146 10.99 2.11 2.11
N MET A 147 11.56 2.80 3.09
CA MET A 147 11.65 4.26 3.18
C MET A 147 12.84 4.85 2.40
N ASN A 148 13.32 4.12 1.37
CA ASN A 148 14.54 4.42 0.62
C ASN A 148 14.26 5.08 -0.73
#